data_AF-A0A8W8LAJ4-F1
#
_entry.id   AF-A0A8W8LAJ4-F1
#
_cell.length_a   1.000
_cell.length_b   1.000
_cell.length_c   1.000
_cell.angle_alpha   90.00
_cell.angle_beta   90.00
_cell.angle_gamma   90.00
#
_symmetry.space_group_name_H-M   'P 1'
#
loop_
_entity.id
_entity.type
_entity.pdbx_description
1 polymer ?
#
loop_
_entity_poly.entity_id
_entity_poly.type
_entity_poly.pdbx_seq_one_letter_code
_entity_poly.pdbx_strand_id
1 'polypeptide(L)'
;MSVPLAALAFFPCFFLFIVVQMDDTELQQFYDEFFEEVYVELEKYGEIEEMNVCDNLGDHLVGNVYVKFRYEEDAEKAVNELNNRWFNGRPVHAELSPVTDFREACCRQYEMGECTRGGFCNFMHLKPISRELRRELYGRSRR
;
A
#
# COMPACT_ATOMS: atom_id res chain seq x y z
N MET A 1 14.79 -10.75 15.66
CA MET A 1 15.05 -10.69 14.21
C MET A 1 13.78 -10.11 13.60
N SER A 2 13.70 -8.79 13.58
CA SER A 2 12.57 -8.01 13.09
C SER A 2 12.80 -7.77 11.60
N VAL A 3 12.07 -8.52 10.78
CA VAL A 3 12.18 -8.56 9.31
C VAL A 3 11.47 -7.35 8.66
N PRO A 4 11.77 -7.03 7.39
CA PRO A 4 11.62 -5.70 6.82
C PRO A 4 10.24 -5.44 6.28
N LEU A 5 9.69 -4.33 6.69
CA LEU A 5 8.57 -3.74 6.00
C LEU A 5 8.70 -2.23 6.21
N ALA A 6 8.71 -1.45 5.14
CA ALA A 6 8.52 -0.01 5.28
C ALA A 6 7.00 0.21 5.29
N ALA A 7 6.45 0.69 6.40
CA ALA A 7 5.14 1.32 6.37
C ALA A 7 5.34 2.73 5.84
N LEU A 8 4.77 2.98 4.66
CA LEU A 8 4.56 4.33 4.19
C LEU A 8 3.23 4.78 4.77
N ALA A 9 3.31 5.35 5.97
CA ALA A 9 2.20 6.07 6.57
C ALA A 9 2.00 7.38 5.79
N PHE A 10 1.41 7.30 4.60
CA PHE A 10 0.83 8.46 3.94
C PHE A 10 -0.38 8.93 4.76
N PHE A 11 -0.16 9.72 5.81
CA PHE A 11 -1.21 10.54 6.39
C PHE A 11 -1.42 11.75 5.48
N PRO A 12 -2.59 11.90 4.84
CA PRO A 12 -3.57 10.93 4.33
C PRO A 12 -3.46 10.83 2.79
N CYS A 13 -3.53 9.61 2.25
CA CYS A 13 -4.16 9.35 0.95
C CYS A 13 -5.62 9.84 1.03
N PHE A 14 -5.83 11.15 0.83
CA PHE A 14 -7.15 11.76 0.60
C PHE A 14 -7.72 11.37 -0.77
N PHE A 15 -7.30 10.23 -1.32
CA PHE A 15 -7.75 9.71 -2.60
C PHE A 15 -9.17 9.15 -2.53
N LEU A 16 -9.69 8.85 -1.33
CA LEU A 16 -11.07 8.37 -1.17
C LEU A 16 -12.12 9.48 -0.97
N PHE A 17 -11.73 10.75 -0.80
CA PHE A 17 -12.68 11.84 -0.51
C PHE A 17 -13.05 12.70 -1.74
N ILE A 18 -12.55 12.40 -2.93
CA ILE A 18 -12.95 13.06 -4.19
C ILE A 18 -13.58 12.04 -5.13
N VAL A 19 -14.63 11.35 -4.69
CA VAL A 19 -15.39 10.50 -5.62
C VAL A 19 -16.87 10.55 -5.29
N VAL A 20 -17.55 11.60 -5.74
CA VAL A 20 -19.02 11.64 -5.74
C VAL A 20 -19.57 11.43 -7.15
N GLN A 21 -18.72 11.28 -8.19
CA GLN A 21 -19.17 11.30 -9.61
C GLN A 21 -18.46 10.34 -10.58
N MET A 22 -17.53 9.48 -10.16
CA MET A 22 -16.85 8.52 -11.07
C MET A 22 -17.52 7.15 -11.00
N ASP A 23 -17.48 6.39 -12.10
CA ASP A 23 -17.91 4.99 -12.11
C ASP A 23 -16.83 4.04 -11.56
N ASP A 24 -17.21 2.80 -11.27
CA ASP A 24 -16.31 1.79 -10.69
C ASP A 24 -15.09 1.48 -11.57
N THR A 25 -15.20 1.68 -12.89
CA THR A 25 -14.11 1.43 -13.85
C THR A 25 -13.09 2.54 -13.79
N GLU A 26 -13.55 3.79 -13.82
CA GLU A 26 -12.70 4.97 -13.68
C GLU A 26 -11.99 4.98 -12.32
N LEU A 27 -12.69 4.56 -11.26
CA LEU A 27 -12.12 4.39 -9.92
C LEU A 27 -10.99 3.36 -9.89
N GLN A 28 -11.19 2.21 -10.55
CA GLN A 28 -10.17 1.16 -10.61
C GLN A 28 -8.95 1.61 -11.42
N GLN A 29 -9.14 2.31 -12.55
CA GLN A 29 -8.05 2.84 -13.34
C GLN A 29 -7.20 3.84 -12.54
N PHE A 30 -7.85 4.78 -11.87
CA PHE A 30 -7.17 5.76 -11.02
C PHE A 30 -6.41 5.11 -9.87
N TYR A 31 -6.98 4.06 -9.27
CA TYR A 31 -6.29 3.28 -8.24
C TYR A 31 -5.09 2.53 -8.79
N ASP A 32 -5.21 1.91 -9.96
CA ASP A 32 -4.13 1.18 -10.61
C ASP A 32 -2.98 2.15 -10.99
N GLU A 33 -3.28 3.33 -11.54
CA GLU A 33 -2.29 4.38 -11.84
C GLU A 33 -1.55 4.83 -10.59
N PHE A 34 -2.27 5.10 -9.49
CA PHE A 34 -1.67 5.44 -8.21
C PHE A 34 -0.75 4.32 -7.71
N PHE A 35 -1.22 3.07 -7.77
CA PHE A 35 -0.44 1.92 -7.33
C PHE A 35 0.83 1.76 -8.16
N GLU A 36 0.74 1.89 -9.48
CA GLU A 36 1.91 1.83 -10.37
C GLU A 36 2.90 2.95 -10.08
N GLU A 37 2.45 4.20 -9.94
CA GLU A 37 3.31 5.35 -9.63
C GLU A 37 4.10 5.12 -8.34
N VAL A 38 3.42 4.67 -7.28
CA VAL A 38 4.07 4.36 -6.01
C VAL A 38 5.03 3.17 -6.14
N TYR A 39 4.63 2.11 -6.86
CA TYR A 39 5.47 0.93 -7.06
C TYR A 39 6.78 1.27 -7.79
N VAL A 40 6.69 1.98 -8.91
CA VAL A 40 7.84 2.39 -9.73
C VAL A 40 8.73 3.37 -8.98
N GLU A 41 8.17 4.18 -8.09
CA GLU A 41 8.99 5.03 -7.23
C GLU A 41 9.77 4.22 -6.19
N LEU A 42 9.13 3.19 -5.63
CA LEU A 42 9.71 2.39 -4.55
C LEU A 42 10.74 1.37 -5.03
N GLU A 43 10.59 0.83 -6.25
CA GLU A 43 11.55 -0.14 -6.81
C GLU A 43 12.96 0.46 -7.01
N LYS A 44 13.09 1.78 -6.99
CA LYS A 44 14.38 2.49 -7.01
C LYS A 44 15.21 2.27 -5.73
N TYR A 45 14.55 1.90 -4.64
CA TYR A 45 15.21 1.65 -3.35
C TYR A 45 15.69 0.21 -3.22
N GLY A 46 14.96 -0.75 -3.81
CA GLY A 46 15.27 -2.17 -3.73
C GLY A 46 14.23 -3.04 -4.42
N GLU A 47 14.49 -4.35 -4.47
CA GLU A 47 13.55 -5.33 -5.02
C GLU A 47 12.32 -5.44 -4.11
N ILE A 48 11.13 -5.14 -4.66
CA ILE A 48 9.86 -5.25 -3.95
C ILE A 48 9.36 -6.70 -4.03
N GLU A 49 9.13 -7.32 -2.87
CA GLU A 49 8.45 -8.61 -2.78
C GLU A 49 6.93 -8.45 -2.87
N GLU A 50 6.38 -7.47 -2.16
CA GLU A 50 4.94 -7.24 -2.07
C GLU A 50 4.64 -5.80 -1.67
N MET A 51 3.65 -5.17 -2.32
CA MET A 51 3.12 -3.86 -1.95
C MET A 51 1.60 -3.92 -1.83
N ASN A 52 1.06 -3.29 -0.79
CA ASN A 52 -0.35 -3.38 -0.40
C ASN A 52 -0.88 -2.00 0.06
N VAL A 53 -2.12 -1.66 -0.31
CA VAL A 53 -2.80 -0.42 0.10
C VAL A 53 -4.04 -0.75 0.91
N CYS A 54 -4.23 -0.07 2.04
CA CYS A 54 -5.35 -0.29 2.93
C CYS A 54 -6.58 0.57 2.57
N ASP A 55 -7.72 -0.10 2.35
CA ASP A 55 -9.07 0.43 2.15
C ASP A 55 -9.88 0.47 3.46
N ASN A 56 -9.17 0.51 4.61
CA ASN A 56 -9.81 0.60 5.92
C ASN A 56 -10.55 1.94 6.07
N LEU A 57 -11.64 1.95 6.85
CA LEU A 57 -12.36 3.18 7.19
C LEU A 57 -11.85 3.85 8.49
N GLY A 58 -11.02 3.14 9.26
CA GLY A 58 -10.51 3.63 10.54
C GLY A 58 -9.22 4.44 10.38
N ASP A 59 -9.10 5.54 11.13
CA ASP A 59 -7.99 6.52 11.04
C ASP A 59 -6.58 5.93 11.18
N HIS A 60 -6.45 4.76 11.81
CA HIS A 60 -5.17 4.10 12.07
C HIS A 60 -4.67 3.25 10.88
N LEU A 61 -5.53 2.93 9.91
CA LEU A 61 -5.20 2.10 8.75
C LEU A 61 -5.64 2.69 7.40
N VAL A 62 -6.56 3.66 7.40
CA VAL A 62 -7.09 4.27 6.18
C VAL A 62 -5.97 4.84 5.31
N GLY A 63 -5.86 4.33 4.07
CA GLY A 63 -4.90 4.84 3.10
C GLY A 63 -3.43 4.50 3.37
N ASN A 64 -3.14 3.64 4.35
CA ASN A 64 -1.77 3.20 4.60
C ASN A 64 -1.26 2.36 3.42
N VAL A 65 -0.02 2.63 3.01
CA VAL A 65 0.70 1.85 2.00
C VAL A 65 1.79 1.06 2.71
N TYR A 66 1.82 -0.23 2.47
CA TYR A 66 2.83 -1.13 3.01
C TYR A 66 3.66 -1.69 1.87
N VAL A 67 4.98 -1.60 1.98
CA VAL A 67 5.91 -2.18 1.02
C VAL A 67 6.89 -3.10 1.74
N LYS A 68 6.98 -4.32 1.24
CA LYS A 68 7.94 -5.32 1.66
C LYS A 68 9.04 -5.42 0.63
N PHE A 69 10.24 -5.01 1.02
CA PHE A 69 11.45 -5.21 0.23
C PHE A 69 12.04 -6.58 0.51
N ARG A 70 12.84 -7.08 -0.44
CA ARG A 70 13.59 -8.32 -0.30
C ARG A 70 14.67 -8.23 0.79
N TYR A 71 15.26 -7.04 0.96
CA TYR A 71 16.34 -6.79 1.93
C TYR A 71 15.96 -5.68 2.93
N GLU A 72 16.43 -5.81 4.17
CA GLU A 72 16.16 -4.83 5.24
C GLU A 72 16.80 -3.48 4.98
N GLU A 73 18.01 -3.49 4.42
CA GLU A 73 18.77 -2.29 4.08
C GLU A 73 18.03 -1.40 3.07
N ASP A 74 17.30 -2.01 2.12
CA ASP A 74 16.49 -1.29 1.13
C ASP A 74 15.31 -0.57 1.78
N ALA A 75 14.68 -1.19 2.79
CA ALA A 75 13.60 -0.59 3.55
C ALA A 75 14.09 0.61 4.38
N GLU A 76 15.25 0.48 5.03
CA GLU A 76 15.88 1.59 5.76
C GLU A 76 16.22 2.76 4.84
N LYS A 77 16.82 2.46 3.68
CA LYS A 77 17.12 3.46 2.66
C LYS A 77 15.86 4.17 2.17
N ALA A 78 14.80 3.43 1.85
CA ALA A 78 13.52 3.97 1.44
C ALA A 78 12.95 4.93 2.49
N VAL A 79 12.92 4.52 3.77
CA VAL A 79 12.43 5.36 4.88
C VAL A 79 13.21 6.66 5.01
N ASN A 80 14.55 6.59 4.95
CA ASN A 80 15.41 7.75 5.08
C ASN A 80 15.22 8.77 3.94
N GLU A 81 15.07 8.30 2.71
CA GLU A 81 14.88 9.17 1.55
C GLU A 81 13.44 9.69 1.44
N LEU A 82 12.43 8.85 1.69
CA LEU A 82 11.02 9.21 1.51
C LEU A 82 10.55 10.27 2.49
N ASN A 83 11.05 10.28 3.74
CA ASN A 83 10.73 11.34 4.71
C ASN A 83 11.21 12.74 4.28
N ASN A 84 12.06 12.84 3.25
CA ASN A 84 12.51 14.11 2.67
C ASN A 84 11.75 14.49 1.39
N ARG A 85 10.69 13.75 1.05
CA ARG A 85 9.96 13.90 -0.21
C ARG A 85 8.53 14.38 -0.02
N TRP A 86 7.96 14.80 -1.15
CA TRP A 86 6.60 15.28 -1.26
C TRP A 86 5.87 14.48 -2.33
N PHE A 87 4.60 14.20 -2.08
CA PHE A 87 3.70 13.53 -3.01
C PHE A 87 2.38 14.29 -3.04
N ASN A 88 1.93 14.71 -4.23
CA ASN A 88 0.72 15.52 -4.42
C ASN A 88 0.61 16.74 -3.47
N GLY A 89 1.73 17.44 -3.27
CA GLY A 89 1.78 18.64 -2.44
C GLY A 89 1.74 18.38 -0.92
N ARG A 90 1.90 17.13 -0.48
CA ARG A 90 1.97 16.76 0.94
C ARG A 90 3.32 16.09 1.25
N PRO A 91 3.90 16.32 2.44
CA PRO A 91 5.09 15.60 2.86
C PRO A 91 4.77 14.11 3.00
N VAL A 92 5.71 13.27 2.57
CA VAL A 92 5.61 11.82 2.75
C VAL A 92 6.12 11.47 4.15
N HIS A 93 5.41 10.57 4.84
CA HIS A 93 5.87 10.01 6.10
C HIS A 93 6.08 8.50 5.95
N ALA A 94 7.28 8.07 6.30
CA ALA A 94 7.74 6.69 6.16
C ALA A 94 8.32 6.22 7.49
N GLU A 95 7.99 5.00 7.90
CA GLU A 95 8.56 4.35 9.07
C GLU A 95 8.76 2.85 8.81
N LEU A 96 9.62 2.21 9.60
CA LEU A 96 9.73 0.76 9.58
C LEU A 96 8.54 0.16 10.33
N SER A 97 7.91 -0.84 9.72
CA SER A 97 6.77 -1.56 10.27
C SER A 97 7.19 -2.92 10.80
N PRO A 98 6.66 -3.35 11.96
CA PRO A 98 6.92 -4.68 12.51
C PRO A 98 6.12 -5.79 11.81
N VAL A 99 5.31 -5.47 10.81
CA VAL A 99 4.54 -6.46 10.05
C VAL A 99 5.51 -7.29 9.22
N THR A 100 5.38 -8.62 9.26
CA THR A 100 6.32 -9.54 8.61
C THR A 100 5.62 -10.53 7.68
N ASP A 101 4.35 -10.84 7.98
CA ASP A 101 3.47 -11.64 7.14
C ASP A 101 2.13 -10.91 6.96
N PHE A 102 1.87 -10.44 5.72
CA PHE A 102 0.62 -9.78 5.39
C PHE A 102 -0.59 -10.70 5.60
N ARG A 103 -0.44 -12.02 5.43
CA ARG A 103 -1.55 -12.97 5.59
C ARG A 103 -2.07 -13.03 7.02
N GLU A 104 -1.22 -12.73 8.00
CA GLU A 104 -1.61 -12.65 9.41
C GLU A 104 -2.18 -11.27 9.77
N ALA A 105 -1.73 -10.22 9.09
CA ALA A 105 -2.19 -8.85 9.28
C ALA A 105 -3.51 -8.53 8.54
N CYS A 106 -3.86 -9.30 7.51
CA CYS A 106 -5.06 -9.08 6.70
C CYS A 106 -6.35 -9.59 7.35
N CYS A 107 -7.44 -8.85 7.12
CA CYS A 107 -8.76 -9.22 7.59
C CYS A 107 -9.37 -10.30 6.69
N ARG A 108 -9.33 -11.56 7.11
CA ARG A 108 -9.94 -12.68 6.36
C ARG A 108 -11.43 -12.48 6.06
N GLN A 109 -12.17 -11.83 6.97
CA GLN A 109 -13.59 -11.51 6.75
C GLN A 109 -13.77 -10.48 5.63
N TYR A 110 -12.84 -9.54 5.48
CA TYR A 110 -12.90 -8.55 4.41
C TYR A 110 -12.62 -9.17 3.05
N GLU A 111 -11.64 -10.08 2.97
CA GLU A 111 -11.36 -10.86 1.76
C GLU A 111 -12.58 -11.65 1.26
N MET A 112 -13.46 -12.06 2.17
CA MET A 112 -14.71 -12.76 1.86
C MET A 112 -15.90 -11.81 1.61
N GLY A 113 -15.73 -10.48 1.79
CA GLY A 113 -16.80 -9.49 1.68
C GLY A 113 -17.77 -9.46 2.87
N GLU A 114 -17.37 -10.02 4.02
CA GLU A 114 -18.22 -10.23 5.20
C GLU A 114 -17.80 -9.39 6.41
N CYS A 115 -16.76 -8.55 6.30
CA CYS A 115 -16.32 -7.73 7.42
C CYS A 115 -17.33 -6.63 7.74
N THR A 116 -17.97 -6.72 8.90
CA THR A 116 -18.98 -5.76 9.39
C THR A 116 -18.44 -4.78 10.43
N ARG A 117 -17.14 -4.82 10.73
CA ARG A 117 -16.52 -3.99 11.78
C ARG A 117 -16.35 -2.51 11.39
N GLY A 118 -16.48 -2.18 10.10
CA GLY A 118 -16.32 -0.81 9.60
C GLY A 118 -14.99 -0.19 10.05
N GLY A 119 -15.03 1.04 10.55
CA GLY A 119 -13.85 1.76 11.06
C GLY A 119 -13.20 1.18 12.32
N PHE A 120 -13.82 0.18 12.95
CA PHE A 120 -13.29 -0.49 14.15
C PHE A 120 -12.49 -1.77 13.82
N CYS A 121 -12.28 -2.09 12.54
CA CYS A 121 -11.43 -3.22 12.17
C CYS A 121 -9.95 -2.87 12.31
N ASN A 122 -9.23 -3.63 13.16
CA ASN A 122 -7.79 -3.46 13.38
C ASN A 122 -6.93 -4.34 12.46
N PHE A 123 -7.54 -4.99 11.45
CA PHE A 123 -6.84 -5.81 10.47
C PHE A 123 -6.87 -5.10 9.11
N MET A 124 -5.84 -5.31 8.30
CA MET A 124 -5.69 -4.67 7.00
C MET A 124 -6.81 -5.10 6.05
N HIS A 125 -7.51 -4.13 5.47
CA HIS A 125 -8.46 -4.34 4.38
C HIS A 125 -7.75 -3.96 3.09
N LEU A 126 -7.25 -4.95 2.34
CA LEU A 126 -6.44 -4.65 1.16
C LEU A 126 -7.30 -4.29 -0.05
N LYS A 127 -6.97 -3.18 -0.72
CA LYS A 127 -7.56 -2.82 -2.01
C LYS A 127 -6.88 -3.63 -3.13
N PRO A 128 -7.59 -4.49 -3.87
CA PRO A 128 -6.98 -5.26 -4.95
C PRO A 128 -6.68 -4.38 -6.17
N ILE A 129 -5.49 -4.52 -6.75
CA ILE A 129 -5.16 -4.00 -8.08
C ILE A 129 -5.79 -4.85 -9.18
N SER A 130 -5.91 -4.30 -10.39
CA SER A 130 -6.39 -5.10 -11.52
C SER A 130 -5.46 -6.28 -11.84
N ARG A 131 -6.04 -7.31 -12.47
CA ARG A 131 -5.30 -8.51 -12.89
C ARG A 131 -4.23 -8.21 -13.93
N GLU A 132 -4.45 -7.18 -14.73
CA GLU A 132 -3.50 -6.72 -15.76
C GLU A 132 -2.29 -6.08 -15.10
N LEU A 133 -2.50 -5.07 -14.25
CA LEU A 133 -1.41 -4.41 -13.52
C LEU A 133 -0.61 -5.40 -12.67
N ARG A 134 -1.30 -6.33 -11.98
CA ARG A 134 -0.62 -7.38 -11.20
C ARG A 134 0.33 -8.23 -12.06
N ARG A 135 -0.06 -8.53 -13.30
CA ARG A 135 0.78 -9.30 -14.23
C ARG A 135 1.96 -8.46 -14.73
N GLU A 136 1.76 -7.17 -14.94
CA GLU A 136 2.81 -6.28 -15.43
C GLU A 136 3.90 -6.05 -14.39
N LEU A 137 3.52 -5.75 -13.15
CA LEU A 137 4.46 -5.46 -12.06
C LEU A 137 5.16 -6.73 -11.58
N TYR A 138 4.39 -7.78 -11.24
CA TYR A 138 4.95 -8.98 -10.60
C TYR A 138 5.24 -10.13 -11.58
N GLY A 139 4.72 -10.09 -12.80
CA GLY A 139 5.00 -11.11 -13.82
C GLY A 139 6.38 -10.97 -14.47
N ARG A 140 7.00 -9.77 -14.37
CA ARG A 140 8.37 -9.52 -14.86
C ARG A 140 9.46 -10.14 -13.97
N SER A 141 9.17 -10.39 -12.70
CA SER A 141 10.11 -10.92 -11.68
C SER A 141 10.47 -12.42 -11.86
N ARG A 142 10.00 -13.07 -12.94
CA ARG A 142 10.29 -14.50 -13.25
C ARG A 142 11.36 -14.73 -14.32
N ARG A 143 12.21 -13.75 -14.64
CA ARG A 143 13.35 -13.93 -15.58
C ARG A 143 14.69 -13.71 -14.90
#